data_AF-A0AA36D7R1-F1
#
_entry.id   AF-A0AA36D7R1-F1
#
_cell.length_a   1.000
_cell.length_b   1.000
_cell.length_c   1.000
_cell.angle_alpha   90.00
_cell.angle_beta   90.00
_cell.angle_gamma   90.00
#
_symmetry.space_group_name_H-M   'P 1'
#
loop_
_entity.id
_entity.type
_entity.pdbx_description
1 polymer ?
#
loop_
_entity_poly.entity_id
_entity_poly.type
_entity_poly.pdbx_seq_one_letter_code
_entity_poly.pdbx_strand_id
1 'polypeptide(L)'
;MWWSSRISARQLAWAAGISLGSLLMYRYLQRRRRNQGTAGQAPPRYKRAFIRIDQSLIGLIIGKRGARLASLEEECKCLLTIVKLEPEKARNINDVLYLGDPGRETTAPVEEENWEDEQAKYDDLIEVPYIEVIYRSEHQLAYLQKLLKKIVAEVKKPQVVQKIGIPTESIVYVQGRYGRNLRRIYQATKAQVRILLPPDPEMDFLKGGFCNITEFEEPIPDLAPYLTTVVIRGPADSVELAQLMIQKSIESFYLKKDAVVAQTTRPEAETTLEEDLLTMERMKKALLELED
;
A
#
# COMPACT_ATOMS: atom_id res chain seq x y z
N MET A 1 -34.28 12.98 -50.24
CA MET A 1 -33.43 13.74 -49.28
C MET A 1 -33.78 13.29 -47.86
N TRP A 2 -32.96 12.42 -47.26
CA TRP A 2 -33.10 12.05 -45.84
C TRP A 2 -31.93 12.67 -45.08
N TRP A 3 -32.23 13.69 -44.26
CA TRP A 3 -31.26 14.29 -43.36
C TRP A 3 -31.03 13.36 -42.17
N SER A 4 -29.80 12.89 -42.00
CA SER A 4 -29.38 12.11 -40.85
C SER A 4 -29.14 13.04 -39.65
N SER A 5 -30.11 13.15 -38.76
CA SER A 5 -29.92 13.80 -37.45
C SER A 5 -29.06 12.92 -36.55
N ARG A 6 -27.74 13.12 -36.54
CA ARG A 6 -26.85 12.55 -35.53
C ARG A 6 -27.05 13.29 -34.21
N ILE A 7 -28.01 12.83 -33.40
CA ILE A 7 -28.14 13.27 -32.01
C ILE A 7 -26.88 12.83 -31.27
N SER A 8 -26.12 13.78 -30.74
CA SER A 8 -24.88 13.48 -30.03
C SER A 8 -25.18 12.81 -28.69
N ALA A 9 -24.32 11.87 -28.25
CA ALA A 9 -24.50 11.17 -26.98
C ALA A 9 -24.57 12.11 -25.76
N ARG A 10 -24.04 13.34 -25.90
CA ARG A 10 -24.15 14.41 -24.90
C ARG A 10 -25.59 14.92 -24.75
N GLN A 11 -26.33 15.07 -25.86
CA GLN A 11 -27.72 15.53 -25.83
C GLN A 11 -28.66 14.50 -25.20
N LEU A 12 -28.41 13.20 -25.41
CA LEU A 12 -29.18 12.12 -24.78
C LEU A 12 -28.88 11.98 -23.27
N ALA A 13 -27.63 12.18 -22.85
CA ALA A 13 -27.27 12.11 -21.43
C ALA A 13 -27.89 13.26 -20.62
N TRP A 14 -27.95 14.46 -21.19
CA TRP A 14 -28.52 15.64 -20.53
C TRP A 14 -30.04 15.54 -20.39
N ALA A 15 -30.75 15.07 -21.43
CA ALA A 15 -32.20 14.89 -21.40
C ALA A 15 -32.66 13.79 -20.42
N ALA A 16 -31.81 12.81 -20.12
CA ALA A 16 -32.14 11.69 -19.23
C ALA A 16 -31.69 11.91 -17.76
N GLY A 17 -30.95 12.99 -17.45
CA GLY A 17 -30.38 13.19 -16.11
C GLY A 17 -29.36 12.12 -15.71
N ILE A 18 -28.80 11.38 -16.68
CA ILE A 18 -27.88 10.27 -16.44
C ILE A 18 -26.45 10.76 -16.68
N SER A 19 -25.56 10.54 -15.70
CA SER A 19 -24.15 10.89 -15.85
C SER A 19 -23.53 10.19 -17.07
N LEU A 20 -22.60 10.87 -17.77
CA LEU A 20 -21.91 10.31 -18.93
C LEU A 20 -21.22 8.97 -18.61
N GLY A 21 -20.76 8.79 -17.37
CA GLY A 21 -20.17 7.53 -16.89
C GLY A 21 -21.19 6.38 -16.86
N SER A 22 -22.41 6.65 -16.40
CA SER A 22 -23.50 5.66 -16.40
C SER A 22 -23.95 5.29 -17.82
N LEU A 23 -23.96 6.25 -18.75
CA LEU A 23 -24.29 5.99 -20.16
C LEU A 23 -23.21 5.15 -20.87
N LEU A 24 -21.93 5.40 -20.56
CA LEU A 24 -20.81 4.59 -21.04
C LEU A 24 -20.83 3.18 -20.45
N MET A 25 -21.14 3.04 -19.16
CA MET A 25 -21.31 1.76 -18.50
C MET A 25 -22.48 0.97 -19.08
N TYR A 26 -23.60 1.64 -19.38
CA TYR A 26 -24.76 1.02 -20.02
C TYR A 26 -24.44 0.55 -21.45
N ARG A 27 -23.69 1.34 -22.23
CA ARG A 27 -23.20 0.92 -23.56
C ARG A 27 -22.19 -0.22 -23.48
N TYR A 28 -21.30 -0.23 -22.47
CA TYR A 28 -20.38 -1.33 -22.21
C TYR A 28 -21.13 -2.63 -21.89
N LEU A 29 -22.16 -2.56 -21.03
CA LEU A 29 -23.02 -3.68 -20.70
C LEU A 29 -23.84 -4.18 -21.90
N GLN A 30 -24.34 -3.27 -22.75
CA GLN A 30 -25.04 -3.65 -23.98
C GLN A 30 -24.10 -4.31 -25.01
N ARG A 31 -22.83 -3.88 -25.09
CA ARG A 31 -21.82 -4.52 -25.95
C ARG A 31 -21.48 -5.93 -25.46
N ARG A 32 -21.46 -6.16 -24.13
CA ARG A 32 -21.37 -7.50 -23.53
C ARG A 32 -22.55 -8.41 -23.91
N ARG A 33 -23.79 -7.90 -23.92
CA ARG A 33 -24.97 -8.69 -24.32
C ARG A 33 -25.00 -9.00 -25.82
N ARG A 34 -24.55 -8.07 -26.68
CA ARG A 34 -24.52 -8.30 -28.15
C ARG A 34 -23.52 -9.37 -28.57
N ASN A 35 -22.39 -9.49 -27.86
CA ASN A 35 -21.40 -10.54 -28.12
C ASN A 35 -21.81 -11.94 -27.63
N GLN A 36 -23.00 -12.10 -27.04
CA GLN A 36 -23.59 -13.41 -26.71
C GLN A 36 -24.46 -13.98 -27.84
N GLY A 37 -24.66 -13.26 -28.95
CA GLY A 37 -25.72 -13.58 -29.92
C GLY A 37 -25.29 -13.97 -31.34
N THR A 38 -24.01 -14.08 -31.70
CA THR A 38 -23.63 -14.36 -33.10
C THR A 38 -22.41 -15.28 -33.21
N ALA A 39 -22.67 -16.55 -33.54
CA ALA A 39 -21.94 -17.45 -34.45
C ALA A 39 -22.15 -18.90 -33.99
N GLY A 40 -22.59 -19.76 -34.91
CA GLY A 40 -22.90 -21.18 -34.67
C GLY A 40 -21.68 -22.05 -34.37
N GLN A 41 -21.08 -21.87 -33.20
CA GLN A 41 -20.22 -22.84 -32.54
C GLN A 41 -20.94 -23.31 -31.28
N ALA A 42 -20.93 -24.63 -31.03
CA ALA A 42 -21.40 -25.18 -29.76
C ALA A 42 -20.83 -24.35 -28.60
N PRO A 43 -21.63 -23.95 -27.60
CA PRO A 43 -21.15 -23.10 -26.52
C PRO A 43 -19.91 -23.76 -25.90
N PRO A 44 -18.79 -23.03 -25.70
CA PRO A 44 -17.63 -23.61 -25.05
C PRO A 44 -18.09 -24.20 -23.72
N ARG A 45 -17.83 -25.50 -23.51
CA ARG A 45 -18.16 -26.19 -22.26
C ARG A 45 -17.35 -25.54 -21.14
N TYR A 46 -17.97 -24.60 -20.42
CA TYR A 46 -17.38 -24.03 -19.24
C TYR A 46 -17.41 -25.08 -18.14
N LYS A 47 -16.24 -25.34 -17.56
CA LYS A 47 -16.08 -26.17 -16.37
C LYS A 47 -16.13 -25.27 -15.12
N ARG A 48 -16.55 -25.83 -13.99
CA ARG A 48 -16.56 -25.16 -12.69
C ARG A 48 -15.68 -25.93 -11.72
N ALA A 49 -14.91 -25.21 -10.92
CA ALA A 49 -14.13 -25.76 -9.82
C ALA A 49 -14.27 -24.85 -8.60
N PHE A 50 -14.09 -25.42 -7.41
CA PHE A 50 -14.14 -24.67 -6.17
C PHE A 50 -12.81 -24.81 -5.45
N ILE A 51 -12.23 -23.69 -5.04
CA ILE A 51 -10.97 -23.66 -4.31
C ILE A 51 -11.27 -23.20 -2.89
N ARG A 52 -10.93 -24.01 -1.89
CA ARG A 52 -11.08 -23.65 -0.48
C ARG A 52 -9.91 -22.78 -0.05
N ILE A 53 -10.23 -21.74 0.71
CA ILE A 53 -9.26 -20.71 1.10
C ILE A 53 -9.44 -20.42 2.57
N ASP A 54 -8.34 -20.15 3.26
CA ASP A 54 -8.41 -19.65 4.63
C ASP A 54 -9.02 -18.23 4.66
N GLN A 55 -9.87 -17.96 5.65
CA GLN A 55 -10.53 -16.66 5.82
C GLN A 55 -9.52 -15.51 5.93
N SER A 56 -8.34 -15.78 6.50
CA SER A 56 -7.23 -14.84 6.61
C SER A 56 -6.71 -14.33 5.25
N LEU A 57 -6.85 -15.13 4.19
CA LEU A 57 -6.29 -14.87 2.86
C LEU A 57 -7.27 -14.18 1.91
N ILE A 58 -8.57 -14.16 2.23
CA ILE A 58 -9.61 -13.59 1.35
C ILE A 58 -9.29 -12.13 0.99
N GLY A 59 -9.01 -11.29 1.99
CA GLY A 59 -8.75 -9.87 1.77
C GLY A 59 -7.54 -9.62 0.87
N LEU A 60 -6.55 -10.52 0.94
CA LEU A 60 -5.34 -10.45 0.13
C LEU A 60 -5.60 -10.86 -1.33
N ILE A 61 -6.46 -11.86 -1.55
CA ILE A 61 -6.85 -12.32 -2.90
C ILE A 61 -7.77 -11.30 -3.59
N ILE A 62 -8.73 -10.72 -2.86
CA ILE A 62 -9.58 -9.64 -3.38
C ILE A 62 -8.73 -8.41 -3.71
N GLY A 63 -7.83 -8.05 -2.79
CA GLY A 63 -7.06 -6.81 -2.85
C GLY A 63 -7.92 -5.57 -2.61
N LYS A 64 -7.28 -4.39 -2.59
CA LYS A 64 -7.99 -3.13 -2.37
C LYS A 64 -8.97 -2.87 -3.51
N ARG A 65 -10.26 -2.67 -3.19
CA ARG A 65 -11.36 -2.44 -4.15
C ARG A 65 -11.51 -3.54 -5.21
N GLY A 66 -11.13 -4.79 -4.91
CA GLY A 66 -11.24 -5.90 -5.86
C GLY A 66 -10.19 -5.87 -6.98
N ALA A 67 -9.19 -4.99 -6.93
CA ALA A 67 -8.22 -4.82 -8.00
C ALA A 67 -7.43 -6.09 -8.29
N ARG A 68 -7.07 -6.86 -7.25
CA ARG A 68 -6.25 -8.07 -7.42
C ARG A 68 -7.08 -9.23 -7.99
N LEU A 69 -8.33 -9.37 -7.55
CA LEU A 69 -9.26 -10.34 -8.13
C LEU A 69 -9.47 -10.07 -9.62
N ALA A 70 -9.72 -8.81 -10.00
CA ALA A 70 -9.89 -8.41 -11.39
C ALA A 70 -8.62 -8.67 -12.23
N SER A 71 -7.43 -8.40 -11.70
CA SER A 71 -6.17 -8.74 -12.39
C SER A 71 -6.00 -10.26 -12.56
N LEU A 72 -6.36 -11.06 -11.56
CA LEU A 72 -6.30 -12.52 -11.66
C LEU A 72 -7.27 -13.06 -12.72
N GLU A 73 -8.49 -12.53 -12.79
CA GLU A 73 -9.47 -12.86 -13.82
C GLU A 73 -8.95 -12.52 -15.23
N GLU A 74 -8.34 -11.35 -15.40
CA GLU A 74 -7.78 -10.89 -16.67
C GLU A 74 -6.58 -11.74 -17.12
N GLU A 75 -5.65 -12.03 -16.21
CA GLU A 75 -4.46 -12.84 -16.50
C GLU A 75 -4.81 -14.30 -16.82
N CYS A 76 -5.72 -14.90 -16.05
CA CYS A 76 -6.08 -16.31 -16.20
C CYS A 76 -7.18 -16.55 -17.24
N LYS A 77 -7.86 -15.48 -17.68
CA LYS A 77 -9.06 -15.54 -18.54
C LYS A 77 -10.12 -16.48 -17.96
N CYS A 78 -10.32 -16.42 -16.66
CA CYS A 78 -11.35 -17.15 -15.91
C CYS A 78 -12.25 -16.17 -15.16
N LEU A 79 -13.44 -16.61 -14.78
CA LEU A 79 -14.33 -15.84 -13.92
C LEU A 79 -14.22 -16.38 -12.49
N LEU A 80 -13.99 -15.48 -11.54
CA LEU A 80 -13.73 -15.80 -10.13
C LEU A 80 -14.81 -15.16 -9.27
N THR A 81 -15.56 -15.99 -8.54
CA THR A 81 -16.57 -15.53 -7.58
C THR A 81 -16.21 -16.06 -6.21
N ILE A 82 -16.18 -15.18 -5.20
CA ILE A 82 -16.01 -15.62 -3.82
C ILE A 82 -17.39 -15.94 -3.28
N VAL A 83 -17.57 -17.19 -2.87
CA VAL A 83 -18.83 -17.72 -2.35
C VAL A 83 -18.56 -18.24 -0.94
N LYS A 84 -19.43 -17.88 0.00
CA LYS A 84 -19.48 -18.52 1.30
C LYS A 84 -20.46 -19.68 1.19
N LEU A 85 -19.99 -20.89 1.49
CA LEU A 85 -20.81 -22.09 1.39
C LEU A 85 -21.05 -22.64 2.79
N GLU A 86 -22.29 -23.06 3.02
CA GLU A 86 -22.66 -23.86 4.18
C GLU A 86 -21.93 -25.22 4.12
N PRO A 87 -21.56 -25.79 5.28
CA PRO A 87 -20.74 -27.00 5.35
C PRO A 87 -21.38 -28.20 4.63
N GLU A 88 -22.71 -28.31 4.60
CA GLU A 88 -23.41 -29.38 3.86
C GLU A 88 -23.21 -29.30 2.34
N LYS A 89 -23.20 -28.07 1.79
CA LYS A 89 -22.95 -27.83 0.35
C LYS A 89 -21.46 -28.00 0.01
N ALA A 90 -20.58 -27.69 0.96
CA ALA A 90 -19.15 -27.90 0.84
C ALA A 90 -18.76 -29.39 0.75
N ARG A 91 -19.43 -30.28 1.51
CA ARG A 91 -19.16 -31.74 1.49
C ARG A 91 -19.41 -32.39 0.13
N ASN A 92 -20.26 -31.80 -0.71
CA ASN A 92 -20.60 -32.31 -2.05
C ASN A 92 -19.66 -31.84 -3.17
N ILE A 93 -18.58 -31.13 -2.83
CA ILE A 93 -17.61 -30.63 -3.81
C ILE A 93 -16.47 -31.64 -3.93
N ASN A 94 -16.41 -32.35 -5.05
CA ASN A 94 -15.42 -33.41 -5.28
C ASN A 94 -14.00 -32.88 -5.65
N ASP A 95 -13.88 -31.62 -6.07
CA ASP A 95 -12.60 -31.02 -6.52
C ASP A 95 -12.25 -29.80 -5.65
N VAL A 96 -11.91 -30.03 -4.37
CA VAL A 96 -11.48 -28.95 -3.46
C VAL A 96 -9.96 -28.90 -3.38
N LEU A 97 -9.36 -27.90 -4.02
CA LEU A 97 -7.97 -27.55 -3.74
C LEU A 97 -7.93 -26.66 -2.48
N TYR A 98 -7.13 -27.06 -1.50
CA TYR A 98 -6.92 -26.30 -0.26
C TYR A 98 -5.75 -25.31 -0.40
N LEU A 99 -6.01 -24.04 -0.12
CA LEU A 99 -5.02 -22.97 -0.03
C LEU A 99 -4.92 -22.47 1.42
N GLY A 100 -4.11 -23.15 2.25
CA GLY A 100 -3.91 -22.85 3.67
C GLY A 100 -3.08 -23.92 4.36
N ASP A 101 -2.78 -23.74 5.65
CA ASP A 101 -2.27 -24.83 6.50
C ASP A 101 -3.45 -25.66 6.99
N PRO A 102 -3.48 -26.99 6.77
CA PRO A 102 -4.62 -27.84 7.14
C PRO A 102 -4.85 -27.93 8.66
N GLY A 103 -3.91 -27.46 9.49
CA GLY A 103 -4.01 -27.44 10.95
C GLY A 103 -4.34 -26.06 11.56
N ARG A 104 -4.70 -25.07 10.74
CA ARG A 104 -5.07 -23.72 11.20
C ARG A 104 -6.53 -23.40 10.90
N GLU A 105 -7.39 -24.40 10.99
CA GLU A 105 -8.82 -24.19 11.07
C GLU A 105 -9.09 -23.54 12.44
N THR A 106 -9.29 -22.22 12.46
CA THR A 106 -9.97 -21.49 13.54
C THR A 106 -9.53 -21.83 14.97
N THR A 107 -8.24 -21.67 15.30
CA THR A 107 -7.87 -21.48 16.71
C THR A 107 -8.17 -20.03 17.10
N ALA A 108 -9.44 -19.75 17.44
CA ALA A 108 -9.69 -18.81 18.52
C ALA A 108 -8.96 -19.35 19.77
N PRO A 109 -8.43 -18.50 20.67
CA PRO A 109 -7.86 -18.98 21.92
C PRO A 109 -9.01 -19.59 22.73
N VAL A 110 -9.15 -20.91 22.68
CA VAL A 110 -10.08 -21.65 23.52
C VAL A 110 -9.27 -22.09 24.73
N GLU A 111 -9.53 -21.43 25.85
CA GLU A 111 -9.10 -21.88 27.17
C GLU A 111 -9.62 -23.32 27.37
N GLU A 112 -8.71 -24.22 27.75
CA GLU A 112 -8.95 -25.65 27.89
C GLU A 112 -9.99 -25.93 28.99
N GLU A 113 -11.26 -26.02 28.62
CA GLU A 113 -12.31 -26.53 29.51
C GLU A 113 -13.37 -27.32 28.73
N ASN A 114 -13.08 -28.62 28.49
CA ASN A 114 -14.07 -29.66 28.18
C ASN A 114 -15.11 -29.36 27.05
N TRP A 115 -14.63 -29.07 25.83
CA TRP A 115 -15.45 -28.60 24.69
C TRP A 115 -15.85 -29.63 23.61
N GLU A 116 -15.43 -30.90 23.70
CA GLU A 116 -15.50 -31.84 22.56
C GLU A 116 -16.93 -32.11 22.02
N ASP A 117 -17.96 -32.03 22.85
CA ASP A 117 -19.36 -32.24 22.44
C ASP A 117 -20.07 -30.94 21.98
N GLU A 118 -19.59 -29.75 22.38
CA GLU A 118 -20.14 -28.46 21.91
C GLU A 118 -19.50 -28.03 20.58
N GLN A 119 -18.24 -28.38 20.33
CA GLN A 119 -17.51 -28.01 19.12
C GLN A 119 -18.14 -28.59 17.85
N ALA A 120 -18.62 -29.84 17.90
CA ALA A 120 -19.35 -30.46 16.79
C ALA A 120 -20.63 -29.69 16.42
N LYS A 121 -21.25 -28.99 17.38
CA LYS A 121 -22.46 -28.20 17.18
C LYS A 121 -22.19 -26.82 16.56
N TYR A 122 -21.00 -26.28 16.76
CA TYR A 122 -20.55 -25.02 16.19
C TYR A 122 -19.83 -25.18 14.85
N ASP A 123 -19.18 -26.32 14.60
CA ASP A 123 -18.52 -26.63 13.32
C ASP A 123 -19.51 -26.68 12.15
N ASP A 124 -20.76 -27.06 12.39
CA ASP A 124 -21.84 -27.04 11.38
C ASP A 124 -22.35 -25.62 11.04
N LEU A 125 -21.91 -24.58 11.75
CA LEU A 125 -22.32 -23.18 11.55
C LEU A 125 -21.22 -22.29 10.93
N ILE A 126 -19.99 -22.79 10.80
CA ILE A 126 -18.88 -21.98 10.28
C ILE A 126 -18.96 -21.96 8.75
N GLU A 127 -19.42 -20.84 8.19
CA GLU A 127 -19.39 -20.59 6.75
C GLU A 127 -17.94 -20.60 6.24
N VAL A 128 -17.57 -21.63 5.47
CA VAL A 128 -16.23 -21.74 4.90
C VAL A 128 -16.18 -20.97 3.57
N PRO A 129 -15.18 -20.11 3.35
CA PRO A 129 -15.06 -19.32 2.13
C PRO A 129 -14.41 -20.13 1.00
N TYR A 130 -15.04 -20.08 -0.19
CA TYR A 130 -14.57 -20.71 -1.41
C TYR A 130 -14.43 -19.69 -2.54
N ILE A 131 -13.52 -19.96 -3.48
CA ILE A 131 -13.52 -19.33 -4.79
C ILE A 131 -14.14 -20.30 -5.79
N GLU A 132 -15.29 -19.93 -6.34
CA GLU A 132 -15.84 -20.53 -7.54
C GLU A 132 -15.05 -20.02 -8.76
N VAL A 133 -14.46 -20.96 -9.50
CA VAL A 133 -13.69 -20.70 -10.71
C VAL A 133 -14.46 -21.26 -11.89
N ILE A 134 -14.85 -20.39 -12.81
CA ILE A 134 -15.41 -20.77 -14.11
C ILE A 134 -14.30 -20.66 -15.15
N TYR A 135 -13.94 -21.78 -15.76
CA TYR A 135 -12.80 -21.88 -16.68
C TYR A 135 -13.15 -22.67 -17.95
N ARG A 136 -12.36 -22.48 -19.01
CA ARG A 136 -12.53 -23.17 -20.30
C ARG A 136 -11.52 -24.30 -20.50
N SER A 137 -10.31 -24.16 -19.95
CA SER A 137 -9.22 -25.12 -20.11
C SER A 137 -8.56 -25.41 -18.77
N GLU A 138 -8.18 -26.67 -18.55
CA GLU A 138 -7.45 -27.12 -17.35
C GLU A 138 -6.12 -26.39 -17.17
N HIS A 139 -5.49 -25.93 -18.26
CA HIS A 139 -4.30 -25.09 -18.18
C HIS A 139 -4.55 -23.75 -17.47
N GLN A 140 -5.75 -23.17 -17.62
CA GLN A 140 -6.12 -21.93 -16.92
C GLN A 140 -6.25 -22.17 -15.42
N LEU A 141 -6.87 -23.30 -15.05
CA LEU A 141 -7.01 -23.70 -13.66
C LEU A 141 -5.62 -23.94 -13.03
N ALA A 142 -4.75 -24.72 -13.70
CA ALA A 142 -3.39 -24.96 -13.23
C ALA A 142 -2.57 -23.66 -13.10
N TYR A 143 -2.73 -22.73 -14.03
CA TYR A 143 -2.07 -21.42 -13.98
C TYR A 143 -2.57 -20.57 -12.80
N LEU A 144 -3.89 -20.49 -12.61
CA LEU A 144 -4.49 -19.80 -11.46
C LEU A 144 -4.01 -20.41 -10.13
N GLN A 145 -3.97 -21.74 -10.03
CA GLN A 145 -3.46 -22.44 -8.85
C GLN A 145 -2.00 -22.10 -8.58
N LYS A 146 -1.16 -22.03 -9.61
CA LYS A 146 0.25 -21.62 -9.49
C LYS A 146 0.37 -20.17 -8.97
N LEU A 147 -0.45 -19.26 -9.47
CA LEU A 147 -0.49 -17.87 -9.00
C LEU A 147 -0.96 -17.78 -7.55
N LEU A 148 -2.05 -18.47 -7.20
CA LEU A 148 -2.56 -18.49 -5.82
C LEU A 148 -1.52 -19.08 -4.85
N LYS A 149 -0.85 -20.18 -5.21
CA LYS A 149 0.27 -20.73 -4.41
C LYS A 149 1.39 -19.72 -4.21
N LYS A 150 1.75 -18.96 -5.26
CA LYS A 150 2.76 -17.90 -5.16
C LYS A 150 2.34 -16.79 -4.20
N ILE A 151 1.07 -16.39 -4.24
CA ILE A 151 0.49 -15.40 -3.34
C ILE A 151 0.53 -15.87 -1.89
N VAL A 152 0.15 -17.12 -1.63
CA VAL A 152 0.20 -17.71 -0.27
C VAL A 152 1.65 -17.83 0.22
N ALA A 153 2.57 -18.26 -0.64
CA ALA A 153 3.98 -18.36 -0.30
C ALA A 153 4.61 -16.99 0.05
N GLU A 154 4.13 -15.91 -0.58
CA GLU A 154 4.55 -14.54 -0.25
C GLU A 154 4.10 -14.11 1.15
N VAL A 155 2.88 -14.51 1.57
CA VAL A 155 2.34 -14.21 2.91
C VAL A 155 3.02 -15.04 3.99
N LYS A 156 3.35 -16.30 3.70
CA LYS A 156 4.00 -17.22 4.65
C LYS A 156 5.46 -16.85 4.97
N LYS A 157 6.06 -15.88 4.28
CA LYS A 157 7.39 -15.40 4.63
C LYS A 157 7.36 -14.82 6.06
N PRO A 158 8.32 -15.19 6.93
CA PRO A 158 8.39 -14.64 8.27
C PRO A 158 8.49 -13.12 8.18
N GLN A 159 7.52 -12.43 8.78
CA GLN A 159 7.56 -10.98 8.87
C GLN A 159 8.39 -10.61 10.09
N VAL A 160 9.48 -9.90 9.83
CA VAL A 160 10.32 -9.30 10.87
C VAL A 160 9.78 -7.91 11.15
N VAL A 161 9.68 -7.58 12.44
CA VAL A 161 9.36 -6.24 12.91
C VAL A 161 10.61 -5.66 13.53
N GLN A 162 11.12 -4.59 12.96
CA GLN A 162 12.29 -3.87 13.48
C GLN A 162 11.88 -2.47 13.93
N LYS A 163 12.31 -2.08 15.12
CA LYS A 163 12.10 -0.75 15.68
C LYS A 163 13.45 -0.01 15.66
N ILE A 164 13.46 1.20 15.11
CA ILE A 164 14.66 2.03 14.98
C ILE A 164 14.37 3.41 15.57
N GLY A 165 15.29 3.92 16.41
CA GLY A 165 15.25 5.29 16.88
C GLY A 165 15.87 6.25 15.87
N ILE A 166 15.13 7.29 15.49
CA ILE A 166 15.58 8.31 14.53
C ILE A 166 15.48 9.69 15.18
N PRO A 167 16.44 10.61 14.97
CA PRO A 167 16.33 11.99 15.46
C PRO A 167 15.06 12.67 14.98
N THR A 168 14.30 13.28 15.89
CA THR A 168 12.99 13.90 15.61
C THR A 168 13.07 14.96 14.50
N GLU A 169 14.18 15.72 14.43
CA GLU A 169 14.42 16.71 13.38
C GLU A 169 14.46 16.11 11.97
N SER A 170 14.89 14.85 11.84
CA SER A 170 15.09 14.19 10.55
C SER A 170 13.83 13.49 10.01
N ILE A 171 12.74 13.43 10.79
CA ILE A 171 11.46 12.80 10.40
C ILE A 171 10.97 13.37 9.08
N VAL A 172 11.02 14.70 8.90
CA VAL A 172 10.51 15.37 7.70
C VAL A 172 11.21 14.87 6.43
N TYR A 173 12.50 14.50 6.54
CA TYR A 173 13.27 13.96 5.43
C TYR A 173 12.97 12.49 5.17
N VAL A 174 12.81 11.70 6.24
CA VAL A 174 12.41 10.29 6.14
C VAL A 174 10.99 10.15 5.58
N GLN A 175 10.05 10.97 6.05
CA GLN A 175 8.67 11.04 5.54
C GLN A 175 8.66 11.55 4.09
N GLY A 176 9.42 12.63 3.85
CA GLY A 176 9.35 13.44 2.65
C GLY A 176 8.02 14.20 2.54
N ARG A 177 7.97 15.18 1.63
CA ARG A 177 6.75 15.96 1.38
C ARG A 177 5.56 15.04 1.11
N TYR A 178 4.52 15.12 1.94
CA TYR A 178 3.30 14.30 1.87
C TYR A 178 3.56 12.77 1.86
N GLY A 179 4.60 12.29 2.54
CA GLY A 179 4.89 10.85 2.60
C GLY A 179 5.47 10.26 1.31
N ARG A 180 5.91 11.09 0.35
CA ARG A 180 6.45 10.61 -0.93
C ARG A 180 7.67 9.71 -0.75
N ASN A 181 8.52 9.99 0.23
CA ASN A 181 9.72 9.19 0.46
C ASN A 181 9.36 7.81 1.04
N LEU A 182 8.48 7.75 2.03
CA LEU A 182 7.93 6.49 2.55
C LEU A 182 7.27 5.64 1.46
N ARG A 183 6.53 6.27 0.55
CA ARG A 183 5.92 5.57 -0.60
C ARG A 183 6.98 4.99 -1.53
N ARG A 184 8.08 5.70 -1.78
CA ARG A 184 9.21 5.18 -2.57
C ARG A 184 9.89 4.01 -1.88
N ILE A 185 10.15 4.12 -0.59
CA ILE A 185 10.72 3.05 0.24
C ILE A 185 9.83 1.81 0.16
N TYR A 186 8.52 1.96 0.37
CA TYR A 186 7.57 0.86 0.24
C TYR A 186 7.54 0.25 -1.17
N GLN A 187 7.57 1.09 -2.22
CA GLN A 187 7.54 0.60 -3.60
C GLN A 187 8.78 -0.23 -3.95
N ALA A 188 9.95 0.20 -3.47
CA ALA A 188 11.25 -0.44 -3.71
C ALA A 188 11.43 -1.72 -2.88
N THR A 189 11.11 -1.66 -1.58
CA THR A 189 11.43 -2.73 -0.63
C THR A 189 10.28 -3.68 -0.36
N LYS A 190 9.04 -3.24 -0.59
CA LYS A 190 7.80 -3.88 -0.11
C LYS A 190 7.67 -3.95 1.42
N ALA A 191 8.56 -3.31 2.17
CA ALA A 191 8.45 -3.19 3.62
C ALA A 191 7.51 -2.04 3.99
N GLN A 192 6.63 -2.28 4.96
CA GLN A 192 5.79 -1.26 5.55
C GLN A 192 6.59 -0.47 6.59
N VAL A 193 6.65 0.85 6.42
CA VAL A 193 7.32 1.75 7.36
C VAL A 193 6.26 2.62 8.04
N ARG A 194 6.26 2.64 9.37
CA ARG A 194 5.39 3.49 10.19
C ARG A 194 6.25 4.34 11.13
N ILE A 195 5.89 5.61 11.28
CA ILE A 195 6.57 6.53 12.19
C ILE A 195 5.64 6.71 13.40
N LEU A 196 6.11 6.36 14.59
CA LEU A 196 5.40 6.53 15.84
C LEU A 196 5.82 7.87 16.43
N LEU A 197 4.94 8.87 16.32
CA LEU A 197 5.14 10.17 16.94
C LEU A 197 4.81 10.07 18.44
N PRO A 198 5.62 10.69 19.32
CA PRO A 198 5.25 10.81 20.72
C PRO A 198 3.92 11.59 20.85
N PRO A 199 3.13 11.32 21.91
CA PRO A 199 1.85 11.99 22.15
C PRO A 199 2.07 13.42 22.66
N ASP A 200 2.64 14.30 21.84
CA ASP A 200 2.76 15.73 22.16
C ASP A 200 1.66 16.54 21.45
N PRO A 201 0.91 17.40 22.18
CA PRO A 201 -0.20 18.18 21.64
C PRO A 201 0.22 19.29 20.65
N GLU A 202 1.50 19.66 20.61
CA GLU A 202 2.01 20.70 19.70
C GLU A 202 2.39 20.17 18.29
N MET A 203 2.32 18.86 18.05
CA MET A 203 2.79 18.22 16.80
C MET A 203 1.66 17.83 15.82
N ASP A 204 0.48 18.43 15.98
CA ASP A 204 -0.71 18.16 15.14
C ASP A 204 -0.52 18.50 13.65
N PHE A 205 0.46 19.35 13.32
CA PHE A 205 0.80 19.75 11.95
C PHE A 205 1.31 18.57 11.09
N LEU A 206 1.80 17.49 11.70
CA LEU A 206 2.34 16.30 11.00
C LEU A 206 1.27 15.26 10.62
N LYS A 207 0.03 15.40 11.12
CA LYS A 207 -1.09 14.48 10.81
C LYS A 207 -1.66 14.68 9.39
N GLY A 208 -1.20 15.70 8.67
CA GLY A 208 -1.66 16.06 7.32
C GLY A 208 -0.99 15.26 6.19
N GLY A 209 -1.32 13.98 6.03
CA GLY A 209 -1.19 13.31 4.73
C GLY A 209 -0.84 11.82 4.78
N PHE A 210 -1.73 11.00 4.21
CA PHE A 210 -1.55 9.60 3.75
C PHE A 210 -0.72 8.63 4.62
N CYS A 211 -0.50 8.96 5.88
CA CYS A 211 0.06 8.07 6.87
C CYS A 211 -1.14 7.49 7.61
N ASN A 212 -1.39 6.18 7.47
CA ASN A 212 -2.26 5.48 8.40
C ASN A 212 -1.53 5.48 9.75
N ILE A 213 -1.66 6.58 10.50
CA ILE A 213 -1.34 6.67 11.92
C ILE A 213 -2.44 5.88 12.60
N THR A 214 -2.25 4.57 12.69
CA THR A 214 -3.15 3.67 13.40
C THR A 214 -2.31 2.86 14.35
N GLU A 215 -2.69 2.97 15.62
CA GLU A 215 -2.23 2.28 16.82
C GLU A 215 -1.08 2.97 17.58
N PHE A 216 -1.45 3.47 18.76
CA PHE A 216 -0.57 3.81 19.87
C PHE A 216 0.09 2.52 20.35
N GLU A 217 1.27 2.20 19.82
CA GLU A 217 2.18 1.29 20.53
C GLU A 217 2.95 2.13 21.56
N GLU A 218 3.07 1.61 22.77
CA GLU A 218 3.81 2.27 23.84
C GLU A 218 5.23 2.61 23.34
N PRO A 219 5.69 3.87 23.50
CA PRO A 219 7.06 4.22 23.20
C PRO A 219 7.97 3.34 24.04
N ILE A 220 9.08 2.89 23.44
CA ILE A 220 10.08 2.09 24.17
C ILE A 220 10.55 2.94 25.36
N PRO A 221 10.44 2.44 26.61
CA PRO A 221 10.52 3.27 27.82
C PRO A 221 11.88 3.95 28.09
N ASP A 222 12.89 3.71 27.25
CA ASP A 222 14.25 4.24 27.42
C ASP A 222 14.75 5.09 26.23
N LEU A 223 13.90 5.41 25.24
CA LEU A 223 14.36 6.29 24.16
C LEU A 223 14.42 7.75 24.62
N ALA A 224 15.59 8.35 24.42
CA ALA A 224 15.83 9.75 24.72
C ALA A 224 14.79 10.65 24.01
N PRO A 225 14.37 11.77 24.63
CA PRO A 225 13.23 12.59 24.19
C PRO A 225 13.36 13.18 22.77
N TYR A 226 14.58 13.18 22.21
CA TYR A 226 14.89 13.65 20.86
C TYR A 226 14.84 12.55 19.79
N LEU A 227 14.45 11.32 20.16
CA LEU A 227 14.34 10.20 19.24
C LEU A 227 12.89 9.79 19.03
N THR A 228 12.51 9.66 17.78
CA THR A 228 11.21 9.15 17.33
C THR A 228 11.38 7.71 16.85
N THR A 229 10.44 6.85 17.24
CA THR A 229 10.51 5.42 16.87
C THR A 229 9.92 5.21 15.48
N VAL A 230 10.68 4.56 14.61
CA VAL A 230 10.21 4.09 13.31
C VAL A 230 10.13 2.58 13.32
N VAL A 231 8.95 2.06 13.00
CA VAL A 231 8.65 0.63 12.93
C VAL A 231 8.65 0.20 11.47
N ILE A 232 9.50 -0.76 11.14
CA ILE A 232 9.60 -1.38 9.82
C ILE A 232 9.06 -2.80 9.94
N ARG A 233 8.11 -3.17 9.08
CA ARG A 233 7.52 -4.51 9.02
C ARG A 233 7.66 -5.09 7.62
N GLY A 234 8.21 -6.28 7.50
CA GLY A 234 8.32 -6.98 6.22
C GLY A 234 9.21 -8.22 6.27
N PRO A 235 9.49 -8.85 5.12
CA PRO A 235 10.54 -9.88 5.02
C PRO A 235 11.89 -9.35 5.50
N ALA A 236 12.75 -10.21 6.05
CA ALA A 236 14.07 -9.82 6.58
C ALA A 236 14.89 -8.97 5.58
N ASP A 237 15.09 -9.47 4.35
CA ASP A 237 15.81 -8.75 3.29
C ASP A 237 15.21 -7.37 2.98
N SER A 238 13.87 -7.28 2.98
CA SER A 238 13.14 -6.04 2.71
C SER A 238 13.30 -5.03 3.85
N VAL A 239 13.34 -5.52 5.10
CA VAL A 239 13.50 -4.70 6.30
C VAL A 239 14.90 -4.09 6.33
N GLU A 240 15.94 -4.88 6.07
CA GLU A 240 17.33 -4.42 6.00
C GLU A 240 17.52 -3.35 4.90
N LEU A 241 16.96 -3.58 3.71
CA LEU A 241 16.99 -2.59 2.63
C LEU A 241 16.24 -1.30 2.99
N ALA A 242 15.10 -1.41 3.66
CA ALA A 242 14.33 -0.24 4.11
C ALA A 242 15.10 0.55 5.17
N GLN A 243 15.73 -0.13 6.12
CA GLN A 243 16.61 0.48 7.12
C GLN A 243 17.74 1.27 6.45
N LEU A 244 18.41 0.68 5.46
CA LEU A 244 19.51 1.33 4.73
C LEU A 244 19.02 2.57 3.95
N MET A 245 17.85 2.52 3.33
CA MET A 245 17.26 3.69 2.65
C MET A 245 16.89 4.82 3.62
N ILE A 246 16.40 4.47 4.81
CA ILE A 246 16.09 5.42 5.87
C ILE A 246 17.37 6.07 6.38
N GLN A 247 18.41 5.28 6.63
CA GLN A 247 19.72 5.77 7.06
C GLN A 247 20.32 6.75 6.05
N LYS A 248 20.29 6.42 4.75
CA LYS A 248 20.71 7.34 3.68
C LYS A 248 19.90 8.64 3.66
N SER A 249 18.61 8.57 3.98
CA SER A 249 17.76 9.77 4.06
C SER A 249 18.19 10.66 5.23
N ILE A 250 18.56 10.07 6.36
CA ILE A 250 19.09 10.78 7.54
C ILE A 250 20.46 11.39 7.25
N GLU A 251 21.37 10.65 6.62
CA GLU A 251 22.69 11.16 6.21
C GLU A 251 22.54 12.36 5.28
N SER A 252 21.62 12.30 4.31
CA SER A 252 21.33 13.41 3.41
C SER A 252 20.76 14.66 4.12
N PHE A 253 20.12 14.47 5.28
CA PHE A 253 19.64 15.57 6.12
C PHE A 253 20.81 16.28 6.80
N TYR A 254 21.71 15.53 7.44
CA TYR A 254 22.87 16.10 8.13
C TYR A 254 23.81 16.82 7.17
N LEU A 255 24.11 16.23 6.00
CA LEU A 255 24.92 16.89 4.96
C LEU A 255 24.34 18.24 4.52
N LYS A 256 23.02 18.37 4.46
CA LYS A 256 22.35 19.65 4.12
C LYS A 256 22.37 20.62 5.29
N LYS A 257 22.18 20.14 6.52
CA LYS A 257 22.25 20.97 7.73
C LYS A 257 23.63 21.59 7.86
N ASP A 258 24.68 20.80 7.70
CA ASP A 258 26.07 21.26 7.79
C ASP A 258 26.41 22.26 6.68
N ALA A 259 25.93 22.03 5.45
CA ALA A 259 26.11 22.97 4.34
C ALA A 259 25.43 24.33 4.59
N VAL A 260 24.25 24.34 5.22
CA VAL A 260 23.56 25.59 5.59
C VAL A 260 24.34 26.32 6.69
N VAL A 261 24.80 25.61 7.71
CA VAL A 261 25.62 26.18 8.80
C VAL A 261 26.92 26.78 8.25
N ALA A 262 27.58 26.11 7.32
CA ALA A 262 28.79 26.60 6.64
C ALA A 262 28.54 27.88 5.81
N GLN A 263 27.33 28.04 5.24
CA GLN A 263 26.97 29.26 4.49
C GLN A 263 26.67 30.45 5.40
N THR A 264 26.03 30.22 6.54
CA THR A 264 25.74 31.28 7.53
C THR A 264 26.97 31.67 8.35
N THR A 265 28.00 30.83 8.40
CA THR A 265 29.29 31.11 9.06
C THR A 265 30.34 31.67 8.11
N ARG A 266 29.96 32.04 6.87
CA ARG A 266 30.84 32.88 6.03
C ARG A 266 31.15 34.16 6.82
N PRO A 267 32.43 34.49 7.06
CA PRO A 267 32.78 35.59 7.92
C PRO A 267 32.45 36.91 7.22
N GLU A 268 31.34 37.53 7.58
CA GLU A 268 31.11 38.98 7.38
C GLU A 268 32.20 39.83 8.08
N ALA A 269 33.07 39.19 8.88
CA ALA A 269 34.20 39.80 9.57
C ALA A 269 35.41 40.12 8.69
N GLU A 270 35.59 39.49 7.52
CA GLU A 270 36.78 39.75 6.67
C GLU A 270 36.60 40.99 5.78
N THR A 271 35.39 41.28 5.31
CA THR A 271 35.15 42.45 4.45
C THR A 271 35.08 43.76 5.22
N THR A 272 34.64 43.74 6.49
CA THR A 272 34.52 44.95 7.33
C THR A 272 35.89 45.48 7.77
N LEU A 273 36.83 44.60 8.12
CA LEU A 273 38.20 45.01 8.50
C LEU A 273 39.01 45.58 7.33
N GLU A 274 38.86 45.06 6.12
CA GLU A 274 39.55 45.59 4.94
C GLU A 274 38.97 46.96 4.52
N GLU A 275 37.65 47.14 4.61
CA GLU A 275 37.00 48.43 4.33
C GLU A 275 37.35 49.49 5.39
N ASP A 276 37.46 49.10 6.67
CA ASP A 276 37.87 49.98 7.77
C ASP A 276 39.35 50.38 7.68
N LEU A 277 40.24 49.48 7.26
CA LEU A 277 41.64 49.79 7.00
C LEU A 277 41.79 50.74 5.79
N LEU A 278 41.03 50.50 4.73
CA LEU A 278 41.06 51.35 3.53
C LEU A 278 40.53 52.77 3.80
N THR A 279 39.51 52.90 4.66
CA THR A 279 38.99 54.21 5.07
C THR A 279 39.97 54.94 5.97
N MET A 280 40.62 54.26 6.90
CA MET A 280 41.70 54.82 7.73
C MET A 280 42.89 55.33 6.90
N GLU A 281 43.32 54.58 5.88
CA GLU A 281 44.41 55.02 4.98
C GLU A 281 44.03 56.27 4.17
N ARG A 282 42.78 56.35 3.69
CA ARG A 282 42.26 57.53 2.98
C ARG A 282 42.20 58.76 3.89
N MET A 283 41.76 58.59 5.14
CA MET A 283 41.73 59.69 6.12
C MET A 283 43.14 60.17 6.46
N LYS A 284 44.09 59.25 6.62
CA LYS A 284 45.50 59.60 6.87
C LYS A 284 46.12 60.39 5.73
N LYS A 285 45.81 60.03 4.48
CA LYS A 285 46.27 60.76 3.30
C LYS A 285 45.67 62.18 3.22
N ALA A 286 44.37 62.32 3.51
CA ALA A 286 43.71 63.62 3.51
C ALA A 286 44.24 64.58 4.59
N LEU A 287 44.66 64.06 5.75
CA LEU A 287 45.28 64.88 6.80
C LEU A 287 46.66 65.40 6.41
N LEU A 288 47.48 64.59 5.73
CA LEU A 288 48.79 65.01 5.22
C LEU A 288 48.67 66.13 4.17
N GLU A 289 47.64 66.09 3.32
CA GLU A 289 47.38 67.14 2.32
C GLU A 289 46.91 68.48 2.93
N LEU A 290 46.52 68.52 4.21
CA LEU A 290 46.12 69.74 4.93
C LEU A 290 47.26 70.36 5.75
N GLU A 291 48.35 69.63 5.98
CA GLU A 291 49.53 70.12 6.72
C GLU A 291 50.55 70.83 5.81
N ASP A 292 50.46 70.66 4.49
CA ASP A 292 51.22 71.39 3.45
C ASP A 292 50.50 72.69 3.02
#